data_AF-X1RYL3-F1
#
_entry.id   AF-X1RYL3-F1
#
_cell.length_a   1.000
_cell.length_b   1.000
_cell.length_c   1.000
_cell.angle_alpha   90.00
_cell.angle_beta   90.00
_cell.angle_gamma   90.00
#
_symmetry.space_group_name_H-M   'P 1'
#
loop_
_entity.id
_entity.type
_entity.pdbx_description
1 polymer ?
#
loop_
_entity_poly.entity_id
_entity_poly.type
_entity_poly.pdbx_seq_one_letter_code
_entity_poly.pdbx_strand_id
1 'polypeptide(L)'
;IIISPDKDDTGESHLQVIGKNLMGIAKKIQILRLPGLKKGEDVSDWLDRGGDLEKLFNLVKTAPEFITQKEEEKESEIVSFGDFRPTDLWNSENFFKKYEGQLLYCKKWNGWLVYQAGKWQEDDRNESQELAKKVIMGYYREASEILDDKERKKIVDQARKSESQRAIRAMIELATSSMAVVPDDFDREPFIFNLKNGTLDLEIMEFREHKAENMLMKITEVDYKPGTECPKWKAFLNKIFEGNKNLIDYLQTALGYSLTGDIGEQCWFILYGIGANGKTTFINVVLEIFGDYAINTPFETFLSKGRFGNIPNDLARMKGARFVSASEAGENRKFNESLLKDMVGS
;
A
#
# COMPACT_ATOMS: atom_id res chain seq x y z
N ILE A 1 9.19 11.95 40.20
CA ILE A 1 8.48 13.21 40.51
C ILE A 1 6.99 12.94 40.43
N ILE A 2 6.22 13.50 41.36
CA ILE A 2 4.75 13.38 41.36
C ILE A 2 4.19 14.77 41.15
N ILE A 3 3.27 14.92 40.20
CA ILE A 3 2.55 16.16 39.94
C ILE A 3 1.11 15.93 40.40
N SER A 4 0.63 16.77 41.31
CA SER A 4 -0.76 16.80 41.75
C SER A 4 -1.35 18.15 41.39
N PRO A 5 -2.20 18.25 40.34
CA PRO A 5 -2.79 19.51 39.95
C PRO A 5 -3.98 19.87 40.85
N ASP A 6 -4.29 21.16 40.91
CA ASP A 6 -5.58 21.63 41.43
C ASP A 6 -6.71 21.10 40.54
N LYS A 7 -7.89 20.88 41.13
CA LYS A 7 -9.03 20.35 40.37
C LYS A 7 -9.74 21.46 39.58
N ASP A 8 -9.05 22.06 38.63
CA ASP A 8 -9.63 22.98 37.65
C ASP A 8 -8.89 22.94 36.30
N ASP A 9 -9.43 23.68 35.34
CA ASP A 9 -8.94 23.70 33.95
C ASP A 9 -7.54 24.35 33.84
N THR A 10 -7.19 25.22 34.79
CA THR A 10 -5.89 25.91 34.86
C THR A 10 -4.83 25.00 35.45
N GLY A 11 -5.16 24.27 36.52
CA GLY A 11 -4.32 23.23 37.13
C GLY A 11 -3.98 22.12 36.13
N GLU A 12 -4.95 21.70 35.30
CA GLU A 12 -4.70 20.70 34.25
C GLU A 12 -3.79 21.26 33.14
N SER A 13 -3.95 22.53 32.76
CA SER A 13 -3.07 23.19 31.78
C SER A 13 -1.63 23.33 32.30
N HIS A 14 -1.46 23.71 33.56
CA HIS A 14 -0.15 23.78 34.22
C HIS A 14 0.50 22.40 34.37
N LEU A 15 -0.28 21.36 34.66
CA LEU A 15 0.23 19.99 34.70
C LEU A 15 0.88 19.58 33.37
N GLN A 16 0.28 19.94 32.23
CA GLN A 16 0.84 19.61 30.92
C GLN A 16 2.17 20.32 30.66
N VAL A 17 2.29 21.59 31.08
CA VAL A 17 3.53 22.38 30.95
C VAL A 17 4.64 21.82 31.85
N ILE A 18 4.32 21.56 33.12
CA ILE A 18 5.28 21.03 34.10
C ILE A 18 5.70 19.61 33.72
N GLY A 19 4.74 18.76 33.32
CA GLY A 19 5.01 17.39 32.86
C GLY A 19 5.98 17.38 31.68
N LYS A 20 5.76 18.23 30.67
CA LYS A 20 6.67 18.38 29.52
C LYS A 20 8.06 18.86 29.93
N ASN A 21 8.17 19.87 30.80
CA ASN A 21 9.47 20.40 31.23
C ASN A 21 10.30 19.42 32.06
N LEU A 22 9.66 18.44 32.71
CA LEU A 22 10.35 17.43 33.51
C LEU A 22 10.72 16.17 32.71
N MET A 23 10.20 16.01 31.48
CA MET A 23 10.58 14.90 30.60
C MET A 23 12.06 14.96 30.25
N GLY A 24 12.78 13.85 30.36
CA GLY A 24 14.22 13.76 30.14
C GLY A 24 15.08 14.22 31.33
N ILE A 25 14.50 14.90 32.32
CA ILE A 25 15.17 15.29 33.57
C ILE A 25 14.81 14.32 34.71
N ALA A 26 13.52 13.99 34.83
CA ALA A 26 13.02 13.09 35.86
C ALA A 26 13.01 11.64 35.36
N LYS A 27 13.54 10.70 36.16
CA LYS A 27 13.52 9.26 35.86
C LYS A 27 12.10 8.69 35.72
N LYS A 28 11.12 9.29 36.39
CA LYS A 28 9.70 8.90 36.38
C LYS A 28 8.84 10.10 36.75
N ILE A 29 7.75 10.33 36.03
CA ILE A 29 6.78 11.40 36.31
C ILE A 29 5.41 10.77 36.48
N GLN A 30 4.78 10.91 37.64
CA GLN A 30 3.44 10.35 37.90
C GLN A 30 2.43 11.46 38.15
N ILE A 31 1.22 11.28 37.63
CA ILE A 31 0.11 12.20 37.83
C ILE A 31 -0.77 11.67 38.97
N LEU A 32 -0.79 12.39 40.08
CA LEU A 32 -1.65 12.08 41.21
C LEU A 32 -2.89 12.96 41.16
N ARG A 33 -4.05 12.37 40.84
CA ARG A 33 -5.35 13.05 40.97
C ARG A 33 -6.02 12.58 42.26
N LEU A 34 -6.17 13.49 43.22
CA LEU A 34 -6.72 13.15 44.53
C LEU A 34 -8.25 12.95 44.47
N PRO A 35 -8.78 11.86 45.04
CA PRO A 35 -10.21 11.58 45.03
C PRO A 35 -10.96 12.52 45.97
N GLY A 36 -12.18 12.90 45.60
CA GLY A 36 -13.10 13.66 46.47
C GLY A 36 -12.91 15.19 46.50
N LEU A 37 -11.97 15.73 45.73
CA LEU A 37 -11.82 17.18 45.55
C LEU A 37 -13.01 17.80 44.81
N LYS A 38 -13.39 19.02 45.15
CA LYS A 38 -14.32 19.88 44.38
C LYS A 38 -13.52 20.78 43.43
N LYS A 39 -14.22 21.49 42.52
CA LYS A 39 -13.57 22.37 41.54
C LYS A 39 -12.76 23.46 42.27
N GLY A 40 -11.49 23.61 41.92
CA GLY A 40 -10.55 24.58 42.49
C GLY A 40 -9.91 24.18 43.84
N GLU A 41 -10.15 22.95 44.31
CA GLU A 41 -9.52 22.43 45.54
C GLU A 41 -8.20 21.69 45.24
N ASP A 42 -7.32 21.64 46.24
CA ASP A 42 -5.93 21.14 46.12
C ASP A 42 -5.58 20.03 47.14
N VAL A 43 -4.28 19.69 47.26
CA VAL A 43 -3.79 18.68 48.20
C VAL A 43 -4.03 19.07 49.67
N SER A 44 -3.99 20.36 49.98
CA SER A 44 -4.22 20.89 51.33
C SER A 44 -5.67 20.63 51.74
N ASP A 45 -6.62 20.93 50.85
CA ASP A 45 -8.05 20.66 51.07
C ASP A 45 -8.35 19.17 51.29
N TRP A 46 -7.61 18.30 50.61
CA TRP A 46 -7.73 16.85 50.77
C TRP A 46 -7.24 16.37 52.13
N LEU A 47 -6.13 16.92 52.63
CA LEU A 47 -5.59 16.59 53.96
C LEU A 47 -6.56 17.03 55.07
N ASP A 48 -7.16 18.22 54.95
CA ASP A 48 -8.12 18.76 55.91
C ASP A 48 -9.40 17.90 56.03
N ARG A 49 -9.67 17.04 55.05
CA ARG A 49 -10.85 16.13 55.02
C ARG A 49 -10.52 14.70 55.45
N GLY A 50 -9.43 14.49 56.18
CA GLY A 50 -9.03 13.18 56.69
C GLY A 50 -8.22 12.36 55.69
N GLY A 51 -7.63 13.03 54.69
CA GLY A 51 -6.47 12.51 53.98
C GLY A 51 -5.30 12.34 54.95
N ASP A 52 -4.55 11.25 54.81
CA ASP A 52 -3.37 10.98 55.63
C ASP A 52 -2.20 10.55 54.74
N LEU A 53 -1.00 10.53 55.32
CA LEU A 53 0.23 10.18 54.61
C LEU A 53 0.16 8.76 54.04
N GLU A 54 -0.44 7.82 54.77
CA GLU A 54 -0.50 6.42 54.34
C GLU A 54 -1.38 6.26 53.08
N LYS A 55 -2.55 6.92 53.05
CA LYS A 55 -3.41 7.00 51.88
C LYS A 55 -2.73 7.70 50.72
N LEU A 56 -2.01 8.80 50.97
CA LEU A 56 -1.29 9.52 49.93
C LEU A 56 -0.22 8.63 49.27
N PHE A 57 0.58 7.92 50.07
CA PHE A 57 1.59 6.99 49.56
C PHE A 57 0.97 5.84 48.75
N ASN A 58 -0.18 5.32 49.18
CA ASN A 58 -0.87 4.27 48.44
C ASN A 58 -1.41 4.79 47.09
N LEU A 59 -1.98 6.00 47.05
CA LEU A 59 -2.46 6.61 45.81
C LEU A 59 -1.31 6.88 44.83
N VAL A 60 -0.14 7.30 45.32
CA VAL A 60 1.06 7.51 44.51
C VAL A 60 1.55 6.21 43.85
N LYS A 61 1.50 5.08 44.56
CA LYS A 61 1.92 3.77 44.00
C LYS A 61 1.05 3.37 42.81
N THR A 62 -0.23 3.73 42.83
CA THR A 62 -1.20 3.43 41.76
C THR A 62 -1.38 4.56 40.76
N ALA A 63 -0.69 5.69 40.94
CA ALA A 63 -0.85 6.86 40.08
C ALA A 63 -0.32 6.58 38.67
N PRO A 64 -1.09 6.90 37.61
CA PRO A 64 -0.65 6.69 36.23
C PRO A 64 0.60 7.54 35.94
N GLU A 65 1.44 7.02 35.05
CA GLU A 65 2.59 7.75 34.55
C GLU A 65 2.12 8.89 33.63
N PHE A 66 2.81 10.03 33.69
CA PHE A 66 2.57 11.12 32.75
C PHE A 66 3.08 10.68 31.38
N ILE A 67 2.15 10.32 30.50
CA ILE A 67 2.41 9.96 29.11
C ILE A 67 1.84 11.10 28.25
N THR A 68 2.63 11.60 27.30
CA THR A 68 2.10 12.54 26.32
C THR A 68 1.39 11.76 25.21
N GLN A 69 0.36 12.35 24.59
CA GLN A 69 -0.32 11.79 23.40
C GLN A 69 0.61 11.47 22.21
N LYS A 70 1.94 11.67 22.33
CA LYS A 70 2.97 11.25 21.38
C LYS A 70 3.23 9.73 21.34
N GLU A 71 2.76 8.92 22.29
CA GLU A 71 3.06 7.47 22.30
C GLU A 71 2.04 6.60 21.53
N GLU A 72 0.82 7.08 21.26
CA GLU A 72 -0.14 6.36 20.38
C GLU A 72 0.03 6.73 18.90
N GLU A 73 0.72 7.83 18.59
CA GLU A 73 1.21 8.15 17.25
C GLU A 73 2.66 7.64 17.07
N LYS A 74 2.85 6.31 17.13
CA LYS A 74 4.10 5.75 16.61
C LYS A 74 4.15 5.97 15.08
N GLU A 75 5.25 6.59 14.66
CA GLU A 75 5.66 6.87 13.27
C GLU A 75 4.89 7.98 12.53
N SER A 76 4.96 9.21 13.04
CA SER A 76 5.31 10.29 12.11
C SER A 76 6.74 10.70 12.43
N GLU A 77 7.70 10.21 11.65
CA GLU A 77 9.06 10.74 11.66
C GLU A 77 8.97 12.26 11.62
N ILE A 78 9.55 12.94 12.61
CA ILE A 78 9.89 14.35 12.45
C ILE A 78 11.00 14.35 11.40
N VAL A 79 10.59 14.45 10.13
CA VAL A 79 11.51 14.55 9.00
C VAL A 79 12.28 15.85 9.20
N SER A 80 13.50 15.78 9.70
CA SER A 80 14.42 16.92 9.72
C SER A 80 14.79 17.25 8.28
N PHE A 81 14.43 18.45 7.82
CA PHE A 81 14.58 18.84 6.41
C PHE A 81 16.01 19.29 6.06
N GLY A 82 17.03 18.55 6.51
CA GLY A 82 18.44 18.75 6.17
C GLY A 82 18.95 20.21 6.25
N ASP A 83 20.01 20.51 5.51
CA ASP A 83 20.51 21.89 5.41
C ASP A 83 19.49 22.79 4.68
N PHE A 84 18.96 23.78 5.40
CA PHE A 84 17.95 24.71 4.90
C PHE A 84 18.42 25.48 3.66
N ARG A 85 17.76 25.21 2.53
CA ARG A 85 17.99 25.87 1.24
C ARG A 85 16.64 26.29 0.66
N PRO A 86 16.21 27.56 0.73
CA PRO A 86 14.85 27.95 0.35
C PRO A 86 14.66 28.02 -1.18
N THR A 87 14.63 26.85 -1.84
CA THR A 87 14.54 26.71 -3.30
C THR A 87 13.56 25.60 -3.68
N ASP A 88 13.09 25.62 -4.95
CA ASP A 88 12.25 24.55 -5.49
C ASP A 88 12.97 23.21 -5.55
N LEU A 89 14.30 23.22 -5.75
CA LEU A 89 15.13 22.02 -5.72
C LEU A 89 15.16 21.39 -4.31
N TRP A 90 15.34 22.18 -3.27
CA TRP A 90 15.30 21.67 -1.90
C TRP A 90 13.92 21.14 -1.52
N ASN A 91 12.86 21.83 -1.95
CA ASN A 91 11.49 21.34 -1.86
C ASN A 91 11.32 19.97 -2.53
N SER A 92 11.88 19.81 -3.74
CA SER A 92 11.87 18.55 -4.48
C SER A 92 12.66 17.44 -3.79
N GLU A 93 13.85 17.73 -3.26
CA GLU A 93 14.66 16.79 -2.47
C GLU A 93 13.92 16.33 -1.20
N ASN A 94 13.19 17.24 -0.54
CA ASN A 94 12.39 16.92 0.65
C ASN A 94 11.14 16.09 0.30
N PHE A 95 10.50 16.40 -0.84
CA PHE A 95 9.43 15.58 -1.38
C PHE A 95 9.92 14.16 -1.71
N PHE A 96 11.10 14.05 -2.32
CA PHE A 96 11.75 12.78 -2.58
C PHE A 96 12.03 11.99 -1.31
N LYS A 97 12.79 12.55 -0.38
CA LYS A 97 13.14 11.87 0.87
C LYS A 97 11.94 11.37 1.66
N LYS A 98 10.82 12.11 1.61
CA LYS A 98 9.62 11.77 2.38
C LYS A 98 8.76 10.69 1.73
N TYR A 99 8.77 10.59 0.41
CA TYR A 99 7.86 9.72 -0.35
C TYR A 99 8.56 8.77 -1.33
N GLU A 100 9.88 8.65 -1.23
CA GLU A 100 10.63 7.55 -1.84
C GLU A 100 10.01 6.22 -1.39
N GLY A 101 9.83 5.30 -2.34
CA GLY A 101 9.13 4.03 -2.09
C GLY A 101 7.59 4.12 -2.10
N GLN A 102 6.99 5.30 -2.17
CA GLN A 102 5.53 5.48 -2.30
C GLN A 102 5.11 6.07 -3.64
N LEU A 103 6.01 6.79 -4.30
CA LEU A 103 5.78 7.43 -5.59
C LEU A 103 6.87 7.07 -6.59
N LEU A 104 6.46 6.90 -7.84
CA LEU A 104 7.34 6.75 -9.00
C LEU A 104 6.81 7.60 -10.16
N TYR A 105 7.68 7.92 -11.11
CA TYR A 105 7.31 8.66 -12.32
C TYR A 105 7.76 7.89 -13.56
N CYS A 106 6.80 7.58 -14.44
CA CYS A 106 7.07 6.92 -15.70
C CYS A 106 7.00 7.93 -16.85
N LYS A 107 8.15 8.27 -17.44
CA LYS A 107 8.21 9.22 -18.56
C LYS A 107 7.47 8.72 -19.80
N LYS A 108 7.50 7.41 -20.08
CA LYS A 108 6.81 6.81 -21.24
C LYS A 108 5.28 6.93 -21.14
N TRP A 109 4.74 6.86 -19.91
CA TRP A 109 3.30 7.06 -19.65
C TRP A 109 2.95 8.52 -19.39
N ASN A 110 3.96 9.38 -19.22
CA ASN A 110 3.79 10.78 -18.83
C ASN A 110 2.93 10.93 -17.56
N GLY A 111 3.17 10.05 -16.57
CA GLY A 111 2.32 9.92 -15.40
C GLY A 111 3.09 9.51 -14.14
N TRP A 112 2.53 9.90 -12.99
CA TRP A 112 2.95 9.42 -11.69
C TRP A 112 2.29 8.08 -11.38
N LEU A 113 2.98 7.28 -10.57
CA LEU A 113 2.49 6.03 -10.00
C LEU A 113 2.53 6.16 -8.49
N VAL A 114 1.52 5.61 -7.83
CA VAL A 114 1.42 5.54 -6.37
C VAL A 114 1.39 4.09 -5.93
N TYR A 115 2.12 3.78 -4.86
CA TYR A 115 2.04 2.48 -4.22
C TYR A 115 0.89 2.45 -3.22
N GLN A 116 -0.11 1.62 -3.49
CA GLN A 116 -1.28 1.49 -2.63
C GLN A 116 -1.87 0.09 -2.75
N ALA A 117 -2.40 -0.43 -1.63
CA ALA A 117 -3.10 -1.72 -1.61
C ALA A 117 -2.28 -2.88 -2.22
N GLY A 118 -0.97 -2.90 -1.97
CA GLY A 118 -0.07 -3.99 -2.39
C GLY A 118 0.42 -3.91 -3.83
N LYS A 119 0.11 -2.85 -4.59
CA LYS A 119 0.59 -2.67 -5.97
C LYS A 119 0.90 -1.22 -6.32
N TRP A 120 1.68 -1.05 -7.38
CA TRP A 120 1.85 0.21 -8.09
C TRP A 120 0.69 0.42 -9.06
N GLN A 121 0.15 1.64 -9.10
CA GLN A 121 -0.94 2.02 -10.00
C GLN A 121 -0.80 3.48 -10.43
N GLU A 122 -1.42 3.84 -11.55
CA GLU A 122 -1.44 5.22 -12.04
C GLU A 122 -2.09 6.16 -11.02
N ASP A 123 -1.50 7.35 -10.88
CA ASP A 123 -2.02 8.42 -10.03
C ASP A 123 -3.22 9.12 -10.70
N ASP A 124 -4.38 8.47 -10.65
CA ASP A 124 -5.63 9.00 -11.22
C ASP A 124 -6.32 10.06 -10.33
N ARG A 125 -5.79 10.32 -9.13
CA ARG A 125 -6.41 11.19 -8.12
C ARG A 125 -5.55 12.38 -7.73
N ASN A 126 -4.39 12.57 -8.37
CA ASN A 126 -3.40 13.59 -8.03
C ASN A 126 -2.84 13.42 -6.60
N GLU A 127 -2.69 12.18 -6.13
CA GLU A 127 -2.06 11.85 -4.85
C GLU A 127 -0.64 12.44 -4.75
N SER A 128 0.12 12.43 -5.84
CA SER A 128 1.43 13.10 -5.91
C SER A 128 1.34 14.60 -5.53
N GLN A 129 0.28 15.29 -5.95
CA GLN A 129 0.05 16.70 -5.59
C GLN A 129 -0.40 16.86 -4.14
N GLU A 130 -1.25 15.97 -3.62
CA GLU A 130 -1.66 15.98 -2.21
C GLU A 130 -0.47 15.70 -1.27
N LEU A 131 0.41 14.77 -1.65
CA LEU A 131 1.64 14.47 -0.91
C LEU A 131 2.60 15.67 -0.92
N ALA A 132 2.71 16.40 -2.03
CA ALA A 132 3.51 17.62 -2.11
C ALA A 132 2.99 18.71 -1.15
N LYS A 133 1.67 18.89 -1.05
CA LYS A 133 1.06 19.80 -0.06
C LYS A 133 1.40 19.39 1.37
N LYS A 134 1.43 18.08 1.67
CA LYS A 134 1.83 17.55 2.98
C LYS A 134 3.31 17.80 3.31
N VAL A 135 4.20 17.96 2.32
CA VAL A 135 5.57 18.43 2.58
C VAL A 135 5.54 19.84 3.13
N ILE A 136 4.80 20.73 2.46
CA ILE A 136 4.69 22.15 2.85
C ILE A 136 4.05 22.29 4.24
N MET A 137 3.02 21.50 4.54
CA MET A 137 2.44 21.46 5.88
C MET A 137 3.45 20.96 6.93
N GLY A 138 4.36 20.08 6.54
CA GLY A 138 5.49 19.65 7.38
C GLY A 138 6.40 20.79 7.81
N TYR A 139 6.63 21.77 6.93
CA TYR A 139 7.44 22.96 7.28
C TYR A 139 6.80 23.81 8.38
N TYR A 140 5.46 23.96 8.38
CA TYR A 140 4.78 24.67 9.49
C TYR A 140 4.87 23.90 10.81
N ARG A 141 4.79 22.57 10.75
CA ARG A 141 4.97 21.71 11.93
C ARG A 141 6.38 21.87 12.50
N GLU A 142 7.41 21.76 11.66
CA GLU A 142 8.80 21.98 12.07
C GLU A 142 9.00 23.38 12.65
N ALA A 143 8.48 24.42 11.99
CA ALA A 143 8.58 25.79 12.47
C ALA A 143 7.95 25.97 13.88
N SER A 144 6.90 25.23 14.20
CA SER A 144 6.25 25.30 15.52
C SER A 144 7.10 24.76 16.67
N GLU A 145 8.11 23.94 16.37
CA GLU A 145 9.04 23.36 17.35
C GLU A 145 10.31 24.20 17.53
N ILE A 146 10.54 25.20 16.66
CA ILE A 146 11.71 26.08 16.70
C ILE A 146 11.49 27.22 17.73
N LEU A 147 12.36 27.26 18.74
CA LEU A 147 12.36 28.29 19.78
C LEU A 147 12.91 29.63 19.29
N ASP A 148 13.94 29.62 18.44
CA ASP A 148 14.51 30.85 17.89
C ASP A 148 13.56 31.50 16.88
N ASP A 149 13.10 32.72 17.19
CA ASP A 149 12.12 33.44 16.37
C ASP A 149 12.61 33.73 14.95
N LYS A 150 13.92 33.93 14.77
CA LYS A 150 14.51 34.25 13.46
C LYS A 150 14.57 33.01 12.58
N GLU A 151 14.96 31.87 13.12
CA GLU A 151 14.94 30.58 12.44
C GLU A 151 13.51 30.13 12.13
N ARG A 152 12.59 30.24 13.11
CA ARG A 152 11.17 29.97 12.91
C ARG A 152 10.60 30.77 11.74
N LYS A 153 10.90 32.08 11.70
CA LYS A 153 10.45 32.97 10.63
C LYS A 153 10.97 32.54 9.26
N LYS A 154 12.22 32.08 9.14
CA LYS A 154 12.78 31.59 7.86
C LYS A 154 11.99 30.40 7.30
N ILE A 155 11.67 29.42 8.15
CA ILE A 155 10.91 28.23 7.75
C ILE A 155 9.48 28.62 7.35
N VAL A 156 8.81 29.48 8.13
CA VAL A 156 7.46 29.98 7.81
C VAL A 156 7.44 30.73 6.48
N ASP A 157 8.42 31.60 6.22
CA ASP A 157 8.50 32.35 4.96
C ASP A 157 8.74 31.40 3.77
N GLN A 158 9.50 30.32 3.95
CA GLN A 158 9.68 29.29 2.92
C GLN A 158 8.41 28.46 2.69
N ALA A 159 7.70 28.10 3.75
CA ALA A 159 6.42 27.39 3.64
C ALA A 159 5.42 28.20 2.81
N ARG A 160 5.21 29.47 3.14
CA ARG A 160 4.33 30.39 2.41
C ARG A 160 4.68 30.53 0.93
N LYS A 161 5.98 30.61 0.59
CA LYS A 161 6.42 30.66 -0.82
C LYS A 161 6.10 29.36 -1.56
N SER A 162 6.19 28.24 -0.86
CA SER A 162 6.00 26.90 -1.41
C SER A 162 4.52 26.56 -1.66
N GLU A 163 3.58 27.25 -1.01
CA GLU A 163 2.12 27.03 -1.18
C GLU A 163 1.58 27.44 -2.55
N SER A 164 2.32 28.23 -3.32
CA SER A 164 1.85 28.64 -4.64
C SER A 164 1.74 27.45 -5.60
N GLN A 165 0.74 27.46 -6.48
CA GLN A 165 0.58 26.41 -7.50
C GLN A 165 1.85 26.22 -8.35
N ARG A 166 2.55 27.32 -8.66
CA ARG A 166 3.82 27.29 -9.39
C ARG A 166 4.90 26.53 -8.63
N ALA A 167 5.06 26.78 -7.33
CA ALA A 167 6.06 26.12 -6.51
C ALA A 167 5.73 24.63 -6.28
N ILE A 168 4.46 24.29 -6.05
CA ILE A 168 4.03 22.88 -5.96
C ILE A 168 4.34 22.12 -7.25
N ARG A 169 4.04 22.71 -8.41
CA ARG A 169 4.38 22.10 -9.71
C ARG A 169 5.88 21.94 -9.89
N ALA A 170 6.67 22.95 -9.58
CA ALA A 170 8.13 22.89 -9.69
C ALA A 170 8.74 21.81 -8.79
N MET A 171 8.26 21.69 -7.54
CA MET A 171 8.67 20.65 -6.60
C MET A 171 8.46 19.24 -7.16
N ILE A 172 7.26 18.99 -7.69
CA ILE A 172 6.88 17.68 -8.26
C ILE A 172 7.67 17.43 -9.55
N GLU A 173 7.73 18.39 -10.45
CA GLU A 173 8.40 18.24 -11.75
C GLU A 173 9.90 17.93 -11.59
N LEU A 174 10.59 18.61 -10.67
CA LEU A 174 12.00 18.36 -10.36
C LEU A 174 12.21 16.95 -9.78
N ALA A 175 11.24 16.41 -9.04
CA ALA A 175 11.35 15.10 -8.38
C ALA A 175 11.25 13.93 -9.36
N THR A 176 10.68 14.16 -10.55
CA THR A 176 10.47 13.12 -11.58
C THR A 176 11.75 12.37 -11.93
N SER A 177 12.89 13.05 -11.93
CA SER A 177 14.20 12.47 -12.27
C SER A 177 14.74 11.54 -11.18
N SER A 178 14.45 11.82 -9.91
CA SER A 178 14.87 11.00 -8.76
C SER A 178 13.96 9.79 -8.52
N MET A 179 12.73 9.82 -9.06
CA MET A 179 11.74 8.75 -8.93
C MET A 179 11.44 8.06 -10.27
N ALA A 180 12.37 8.14 -11.21
CA ALA A 180 12.14 7.69 -12.58
C ALA A 180 12.09 6.15 -12.70
N VAL A 181 11.11 5.65 -13.46
CA VAL A 181 10.97 4.24 -13.84
C VAL A 181 10.55 4.10 -15.29
N VAL A 182 10.71 2.89 -15.83
CA VAL A 182 10.19 2.49 -17.13
C VAL A 182 9.17 1.36 -17.00
N PRO A 183 8.26 1.19 -17.98
CA PRO A 183 7.25 0.14 -17.95
C PRO A 183 7.78 -1.28 -17.75
N ASP A 184 9.01 -1.54 -18.19
CA ASP A 184 9.62 -2.87 -18.13
C ASP A 184 10.31 -3.15 -16.78
N ASP A 185 10.26 -2.20 -15.84
CA ASP A 185 10.69 -2.40 -14.45
C ASP A 185 9.65 -3.18 -13.62
N PHE A 186 8.40 -3.21 -14.08
CA PHE A 186 7.28 -3.81 -13.35
C PHE A 186 7.00 -5.26 -13.73
N ASP A 187 6.48 -6.03 -12.76
CA ASP A 187 6.02 -7.41 -12.90
C ASP A 187 7.08 -8.36 -13.53
N ARG A 188 8.36 -8.11 -13.26
CA ARG A 188 9.50 -8.84 -13.84
C ARG A 188 9.72 -10.23 -13.27
N GLU A 189 9.27 -10.47 -12.05
CA GLU A 189 9.52 -11.71 -11.32
C GLU A 189 8.41 -12.73 -11.63
N PRO A 190 8.66 -13.75 -12.47
CA PRO A 190 7.62 -14.67 -12.94
C PRO A 190 7.05 -15.54 -11.81
N PHE A 191 7.82 -15.80 -10.77
CA PHE A 191 7.41 -16.67 -9.67
C PHE A 191 6.81 -15.92 -8.48
N ILE A 192 6.81 -14.59 -8.49
CA ILE A 192 6.11 -13.82 -7.47
C ILE A 192 4.65 -13.63 -7.90
N PHE A 193 3.72 -14.09 -7.07
CA PHE A 193 2.28 -13.95 -7.29
C PHE A 193 1.68 -13.00 -6.26
N ASN A 194 1.14 -11.88 -6.71
CA ASN A 194 0.62 -10.84 -5.84
C ASN A 194 -0.83 -11.10 -5.45
N LEU A 195 -1.09 -11.32 -4.15
CA LEU A 195 -2.41 -11.59 -3.61
C LEU A 195 -2.93 -10.40 -2.80
N LYS A 196 -4.22 -10.39 -2.49
CA LYS A 196 -4.82 -9.29 -1.73
C LYS A 196 -4.12 -9.01 -0.39
N ASN A 197 -3.71 -10.06 0.31
CA ASN A 197 -3.14 -9.98 1.65
C ASN A 197 -1.60 -10.03 1.70
N GLY A 198 -0.91 -10.20 0.58
CA GLY A 198 0.55 -10.28 0.52
C GLY A 198 1.04 -10.88 -0.79
N THR A 199 2.33 -11.17 -0.89
CA THR A 199 2.93 -11.83 -2.05
C THR A 199 3.27 -13.29 -1.72
N LEU A 200 3.07 -14.18 -2.69
CA LEU A 200 3.49 -15.58 -2.59
C LEU A 200 4.61 -15.83 -3.59
N ASP A 201 5.72 -16.34 -3.09
CA ASP A 201 6.81 -16.88 -3.89
C ASP A 201 6.46 -18.32 -4.29
N LEU A 202 6.22 -18.56 -5.58
CA LEU A 202 5.74 -19.84 -6.09
C LEU A 202 6.83 -20.91 -6.19
N GLU A 203 8.12 -20.55 -6.19
CA GLU A 203 9.22 -21.54 -6.25
C GLU A 203 9.41 -22.23 -4.90
N ILE A 204 9.44 -21.43 -3.83
CA ILE A 204 9.69 -21.93 -2.48
C ILE A 204 8.42 -22.00 -1.61
N MET A 205 7.28 -21.54 -2.16
CA MET A 205 5.98 -21.50 -1.49
C MET A 205 5.98 -20.67 -0.20
N GLU A 206 6.69 -19.54 -0.20
CA GLU A 206 6.79 -18.63 0.95
C GLU A 206 5.88 -17.40 0.76
N PHE A 207 5.01 -17.17 1.75
CA PHE A 207 4.14 -16.00 1.77
C PHE A 207 4.79 -14.86 2.57
N ARG A 208 4.77 -13.65 2.00
CA ARG A 208 5.40 -12.45 2.57
C ARG A 208 4.44 -11.26 2.54
N GLU A 209 4.69 -10.28 3.39
CA GLU A 209 3.98 -9.01 3.36
C GLU A 209 4.30 -8.23 2.07
N HIS A 210 3.36 -7.37 1.70
CA HIS A 210 3.49 -6.47 0.57
C HIS A 210 4.68 -5.53 0.72
N LYS A 211 5.43 -5.36 -0.37
CA LYS A 211 6.60 -4.51 -0.46
C LYS A 211 6.59 -3.75 -1.78
N ALA A 212 6.80 -2.43 -1.71
CA ALA A 212 6.83 -1.56 -2.89
C ALA A 212 8.00 -1.90 -3.81
N GLU A 213 9.10 -2.40 -3.23
CA GLU A 213 10.32 -2.81 -3.91
C GLU A 213 10.10 -4.02 -4.83
N ASN A 214 9.02 -4.78 -4.67
CA ASN A 214 8.70 -5.89 -5.56
C ASN A 214 8.24 -5.43 -6.96
N MET A 215 7.96 -4.13 -7.14
CA MET A 215 7.61 -3.54 -8.44
C MET A 215 6.44 -4.24 -9.14
N LEU A 216 5.40 -4.61 -8.40
CA LEU A 216 4.23 -5.31 -8.92
C LEU A 216 3.10 -4.31 -9.24
N MET A 217 2.54 -4.39 -10.44
CA MET A 217 1.32 -3.65 -10.82
C MET A 217 0.09 -4.55 -10.91
N LYS A 218 0.32 -5.86 -11.01
CA LYS A 218 -0.75 -6.87 -11.00
C LYS A 218 -1.03 -7.33 -9.58
N ILE A 219 -2.29 -7.57 -9.27
CA ILE A 219 -2.73 -8.19 -8.01
C ILE A 219 -4.01 -9.01 -8.23
N THR A 220 -4.21 -10.01 -7.39
CA THR A 220 -5.49 -10.71 -7.26
C THR A 220 -6.34 -10.13 -6.15
N GLU A 221 -7.66 -10.34 -6.21
CA GLU A 221 -8.59 -9.93 -5.14
C GLU A 221 -8.83 -11.02 -4.09
N VAL A 222 -8.03 -12.09 -4.11
CA VAL A 222 -8.16 -13.24 -3.20
C VAL A 222 -7.08 -13.25 -2.12
N ASP A 223 -7.45 -13.68 -0.92
CA ASP A 223 -6.49 -13.90 0.17
C ASP A 223 -5.82 -15.26 0.02
N TYR A 224 -4.51 -15.33 0.25
CA TYR A 224 -3.82 -16.59 0.47
C TYR A 224 -4.03 -17.08 1.91
N LYS A 225 -4.62 -18.28 2.06
CA LYS A 225 -4.87 -18.93 3.34
C LYS A 225 -4.41 -20.40 3.27
N PRO A 226 -3.18 -20.72 3.71
CA PRO A 226 -2.64 -22.07 3.58
C PRO A 226 -3.49 -23.08 4.36
N GLY A 227 -3.66 -24.28 3.81
CA GLY A 227 -4.47 -25.35 4.41
C GLY A 227 -5.98 -25.19 4.26
N THR A 228 -6.46 -24.19 3.51
CA THR A 228 -7.91 -24.02 3.27
C THR A 228 -8.44 -25.10 2.33
N GLU A 229 -9.50 -25.80 2.76
CA GLU A 229 -10.21 -26.76 1.93
C GLU A 229 -11.21 -26.08 0.98
N CYS A 230 -11.33 -26.60 -0.23
CA CYS A 230 -12.22 -26.07 -1.27
C CYS A 230 -13.28 -27.11 -1.71
N PRO A 231 -14.15 -27.61 -0.80
CA PRO A 231 -15.01 -28.76 -1.07
C PRO A 231 -16.02 -28.52 -2.21
N LYS A 232 -16.57 -27.30 -2.34
CA LYS A 232 -17.48 -26.95 -3.45
C LYS A 232 -16.76 -26.99 -4.79
N TRP A 233 -15.53 -26.49 -4.85
CA TRP A 233 -14.69 -26.51 -6.05
C TRP A 233 -14.29 -27.94 -6.43
N LYS A 234 -13.82 -28.73 -5.46
CA LYS A 234 -13.50 -30.15 -5.66
C LYS A 234 -14.72 -30.95 -6.14
N ALA A 235 -15.90 -30.72 -5.57
CA ALA A 235 -17.14 -31.37 -6.01
C ALA A 235 -17.56 -30.94 -7.42
N PHE A 236 -17.41 -29.65 -7.74
CA PHE A 236 -17.65 -29.12 -9.09
C PHE A 236 -16.74 -29.78 -10.13
N LEU A 237 -15.43 -29.84 -9.89
CA LEU A 237 -14.47 -30.50 -10.79
C LEU A 237 -14.81 -31.97 -11.00
N ASN A 238 -15.07 -32.72 -9.91
CA ASN A 238 -15.48 -34.12 -10.00
C ASN A 238 -16.76 -34.30 -10.83
N LYS A 239 -17.72 -33.37 -10.70
CA LYS A 239 -18.97 -33.43 -11.47
C LYS A 239 -18.74 -33.19 -12.97
N ILE A 240 -17.98 -32.16 -13.35
CA ILE A 240 -17.82 -31.79 -14.77
C ILE A 240 -16.87 -32.71 -15.53
N PHE A 241 -16.00 -33.43 -14.82
CA PHE A 241 -15.08 -34.42 -15.39
C PHE A 241 -15.48 -35.87 -15.08
N GLU A 242 -16.70 -36.11 -14.57
CA GLU A 242 -17.25 -37.44 -14.29
C GLU A 242 -16.31 -38.33 -13.42
N GLY A 243 -15.62 -37.70 -12.46
CA GLY A 243 -14.67 -38.38 -11.58
C GLY A 243 -13.35 -38.78 -12.26
N ASN A 244 -13.07 -38.32 -13.48
CA ASN A 244 -11.79 -38.55 -14.16
C ASN A 244 -10.65 -37.79 -13.45
N LYS A 245 -10.06 -38.46 -12.46
CA LYS A 245 -9.01 -37.89 -11.61
C LYS A 245 -7.78 -37.47 -12.41
N ASN A 246 -7.35 -38.26 -13.39
CA ASN A 246 -6.16 -37.94 -14.20
C ASN A 246 -6.34 -36.63 -14.97
N LEU A 247 -7.54 -36.40 -15.53
CA LEU A 247 -7.84 -35.15 -16.22
C LEU A 247 -7.92 -33.97 -15.25
N ILE A 248 -8.53 -34.16 -14.07
CA ILE A 248 -8.58 -33.13 -13.02
C ILE A 248 -7.16 -32.73 -12.56
N ASP A 249 -6.31 -33.72 -12.28
CA ASP A 249 -4.94 -33.51 -11.82
C ASP A 249 -4.11 -32.78 -12.90
N TYR A 250 -4.24 -33.18 -14.17
CA TYR A 250 -3.59 -32.49 -15.28
C TYR A 250 -4.02 -31.02 -15.40
N LEU A 251 -5.33 -30.77 -15.25
CA LEU A 251 -5.88 -29.42 -15.36
C LEU A 251 -5.46 -28.54 -14.18
N GLN A 252 -5.31 -29.13 -13.00
CA GLN A 252 -4.73 -28.46 -11.83
C GLN A 252 -3.25 -28.11 -12.06
N THR A 253 -2.46 -28.99 -12.67
CA THR A 253 -1.07 -28.70 -13.07
C THR A 253 -1.02 -27.56 -14.08
N ALA A 254 -1.89 -27.57 -15.10
CA ALA A 254 -1.97 -26.50 -16.08
C ALA A 254 -2.29 -25.13 -15.44
N LEU A 255 -3.25 -25.08 -14.51
CA LEU A 255 -3.54 -23.87 -13.75
C LEU A 255 -2.39 -23.45 -12.85
N GLY A 256 -1.71 -24.41 -12.21
CA GLY A 256 -0.55 -24.15 -11.37
C GLY A 256 0.61 -23.53 -12.16
N TYR A 257 0.88 -24.05 -13.35
CA TYR A 257 1.82 -23.45 -14.30
C TYR A 257 1.40 -22.02 -14.69
N SER A 258 0.12 -21.81 -15.01
CA SER A 258 -0.41 -20.48 -15.31
C SER A 258 -0.35 -19.48 -14.14
N LEU A 259 -0.21 -19.91 -12.88
CA LEU A 259 0.02 -18.96 -11.78
C LEU A 259 1.38 -18.27 -11.91
N THR A 260 2.35 -18.92 -12.54
CA THR A 260 3.66 -18.34 -12.83
C THR A 260 3.59 -17.44 -14.08
N GLY A 261 4.57 -16.57 -14.23
CA GLY A 261 4.84 -15.86 -15.48
C GLY A 261 5.77 -16.62 -16.43
N ASP A 262 6.06 -17.89 -16.16
CA ASP A 262 6.94 -18.70 -16.99
C ASP A 262 6.21 -19.16 -18.26
N ILE A 263 6.91 -19.07 -19.38
CA ILE A 263 6.45 -19.49 -20.71
C ILE A 263 7.35 -20.58 -21.31
N GLY A 264 8.27 -21.16 -20.53
CA GLY A 264 9.25 -22.15 -20.98
C GLY A 264 8.65 -23.40 -21.66
N GLU A 265 7.44 -23.81 -21.30
CA GLU A 265 6.74 -24.95 -21.93
C GLU A 265 6.19 -24.63 -23.33
N GLN A 266 6.10 -23.35 -23.70
CA GLN A 266 5.62 -22.86 -24.98
C GLN A 266 4.30 -23.51 -25.45
N CYS A 267 3.38 -23.76 -24.52
CA CYS A 267 2.19 -24.58 -24.75
C CYS A 267 0.88 -23.79 -24.65
N TRP A 268 -0.16 -24.36 -25.25
CA TRP A 268 -1.54 -23.83 -25.20
C TRP A 268 -2.47 -24.91 -24.65
N PHE A 269 -3.40 -24.50 -23.79
CA PHE A 269 -4.43 -25.40 -23.25
C PHE A 269 -5.74 -25.21 -24.00
N ILE A 270 -6.18 -26.26 -24.70
CA ILE A 270 -7.46 -26.27 -25.41
C ILE A 270 -8.49 -27.04 -24.57
N LEU A 271 -9.47 -26.33 -24.04
CA LEU A 271 -10.58 -26.91 -23.28
C LEU A 271 -11.65 -27.48 -24.23
N TYR A 272 -11.40 -28.66 -24.78
CA TYR A 272 -12.33 -29.36 -25.68
C TYR A 272 -13.46 -30.08 -24.93
N GLY A 273 -14.63 -30.20 -25.57
CA GLY A 273 -15.81 -30.85 -24.99
C GLY A 273 -17.12 -30.32 -25.59
N ILE A 274 -18.10 -31.20 -25.72
CA ILE A 274 -19.36 -30.97 -26.44
C ILE A 274 -20.38 -30.38 -25.44
N GLY A 275 -20.77 -29.12 -25.62
CA GLY A 275 -21.88 -28.48 -24.88
C GLY A 275 -21.60 -27.98 -23.46
N ALA A 276 -22.57 -27.22 -22.92
CA ALA A 276 -22.52 -26.40 -21.71
C ALA A 276 -22.42 -27.18 -20.38
N ASN A 277 -21.26 -27.80 -20.13
CA ASN A 277 -21.02 -28.66 -18.97
C ASN A 277 -20.21 -27.98 -17.84
N GLY A 278 -20.32 -26.65 -17.70
CA GLY A 278 -19.61 -25.90 -16.65
C GLY A 278 -18.23 -25.36 -17.05
N LYS A 279 -17.81 -25.47 -18.32
CA LYS A 279 -16.56 -24.85 -18.80
C LYS A 279 -16.52 -23.34 -18.56
N THR A 280 -17.58 -22.62 -18.91
CA THR A 280 -17.67 -21.18 -18.67
C THR A 280 -17.61 -20.86 -17.18
N THR A 281 -18.26 -21.65 -16.35
CA THR A 281 -18.18 -21.50 -14.88
C THR A 281 -16.75 -21.74 -14.38
N PHE A 282 -16.07 -22.77 -14.88
CA PHE A 282 -14.67 -23.04 -14.57
C PHE A 282 -13.78 -21.85 -14.93
N ILE A 283 -13.88 -21.37 -16.18
CA ILE A 283 -13.10 -20.22 -16.67
C ILE A 283 -13.38 -18.99 -15.82
N ASN A 284 -14.64 -18.68 -15.52
CA ASN A 284 -14.99 -17.50 -14.73
C ASN A 284 -14.40 -17.55 -13.32
N VAL A 285 -14.41 -18.71 -12.66
CA VAL A 285 -13.76 -18.87 -11.35
C VAL A 285 -12.26 -18.64 -11.44
N VAL A 286 -11.60 -19.17 -12.48
CA VAL A 286 -10.16 -18.95 -12.69
C VAL A 286 -9.86 -17.47 -12.97
N LEU A 287 -10.65 -16.82 -13.82
CA LEU A 287 -10.53 -15.38 -14.10
C LEU A 287 -10.66 -14.55 -12.81
N GLU A 288 -11.62 -14.88 -11.94
CA GLU A 288 -11.79 -14.20 -10.64
C GLU A 288 -10.61 -14.42 -9.69
N ILE A 289 -10.07 -15.65 -9.63
CA ILE A 289 -8.90 -15.96 -8.79
C ILE A 289 -7.67 -15.21 -9.28
N PHE A 290 -7.47 -15.11 -10.60
CA PHE A 290 -6.28 -14.49 -11.19
C PHE A 290 -6.33 -12.97 -11.19
N GLY A 291 -7.52 -12.35 -11.06
CA GLY A 291 -7.66 -10.90 -11.01
C GLY A 291 -6.96 -10.19 -12.17
N ASP A 292 -6.05 -9.26 -11.87
CA ASP A 292 -5.33 -8.47 -12.88
C ASP A 292 -4.41 -9.32 -13.79
N TYR A 293 -4.05 -10.54 -13.37
CA TYR A 293 -3.27 -11.49 -14.18
C TYR A 293 -4.10 -12.22 -15.23
N ALA A 294 -5.43 -12.07 -15.21
CA ALA A 294 -6.33 -12.77 -16.13
C ALA A 294 -7.04 -11.81 -17.09
N ILE A 295 -7.14 -12.23 -18.36
CA ILE A 295 -7.85 -11.46 -19.38
C ILE A 295 -8.78 -12.39 -20.16
N ASN A 296 -9.99 -11.90 -20.42
CA ASN A 296 -10.89 -12.50 -21.39
C ASN A 296 -10.86 -11.67 -22.69
N THR A 297 -10.58 -12.34 -23.80
CA THR A 297 -10.50 -11.71 -25.14
C THR A 297 -11.44 -12.42 -26.11
N PRO A 298 -11.96 -11.72 -27.14
CA PRO A 298 -12.60 -12.38 -28.26
C PRO A 298 -11.64 -13.36 -28.94
N PHE A 299 -12.17 -14.50 -29.39
CA PHE A 299 -11.38 -15.52 -30.08
C PHE A 299 -10.81 -15.02 -31.42
N GLU A 300 -11.48 -14.04 -32.04
CA GLU A 300 -11.02 -13.33 -33.23
C GLU A 300 -9.62 -12.72 -33.11
N THR A 301 -9.15 -12.44 -31.89
CA THR A 301 -7.79 -11.95 -31.65
C THR A 301 -6.72 -12.95 -32.13
N PHE A 302 -7.02 -14.25 -32.10
CA PHE A 302 -6.09 -15.34 -32.47
C PHE A 302 -6.22 -15.80 -33.92
N LEU A 303 -7.15 -15.23 -34.68
CA LEU A 303 -7.44 -15.66 -36.05
C LEU A 303 -6.65 -14.86 -37.08
N SER A 304 -6.30 -15.51 -38.19
CA SER A 304 -5.66 -14.84 -39.32
C SER A 304 -6.60 -13.78 -39.91
N LYS A 305 -6.22 -12.49 -39.83
CA LYS A 305 -6.90 -11.39 -40.51
C LYS A 305 -6.31 -11.23 -41.92
N GLY A 306 -7.14 -10.89 -42.92
CA GLY A 306 -6.66 -10.53 -44.26
C GLY A 306 -5.69 -9.32 -44.23
N ARG A 307 -5.09 -8.96 -45.37
CA ARG A 307 -3.99 -7.97 -45.54
C ARG A 307 -4.16 -6.56 -44.91
N PHE A 308 -5.30 -6.24 -44.28
CA PHE A 308 -5.62 -4.91 -43.71
C PHE A 308 -6.21 -5.00 -42.29
N GLY A 309 -5.65 -5.82 -41.40
CA GLY A 309 -6.06 -5.87 -39.99
C GLY A 309 -5.24 -4.92 -39.12
N ASN A 310 -5.89 -3.97 -38.42
CA ASN A 310 -5.25 -3.18 -37.35
C ASN A 310 -4.57 -4.12 -36.32
N ILE A 311 -3.43 -3.67 -35.78
CA ILE A 311 -2.82 -4.29 -34.58
C ILE A 311 -3.91 -4.29 -33.49
N PRO A 312 -4.35 -5.46 -33.01
CA PRO A 312 -5.42 -5.50 -32.03
C PRO A 312 -4.97 -4.82 -30.74
N ASN A 313 -5.70 -3.79 -30.31
CA ASN A 313 -5.57 -3.19 -28.98
C ASN A 313 -5.64 -4.29 -27.89
N ASP A 314 -6.34 -5.39 -28.19
CA ASP A 314 -6.43 -6.58 -27.36
C ASP A 314 -5.07 -7.21 -27.02
N LEU A 315 -4.09 -7.19 -27.93
CA LEU A 315 -2.74 -7.71 -27.66
C LEU A 315 -1.97 -6.82 -26.67
N ALA A 316 -2.13 -5.50 -26.77
CA ALA A 316 -1.49 -4.58 -25.83
C ALA A 316 -2.01 -4.79 -24.40
N ARG A 317 -3.31 -5.09 -24.26
CA ARG A 317 -3.93 -5.40 -22.97
C ARG A 317 -3.40 -6.70 -22.36
N MET A 318 -2.96 -7.66 -23.18
CA MET A 318 -2.42 -8.96 -22.73
C MET A 318 -1.05 -8.87 -22.04
N LYS A 319 -0.35 -7.73 -22.13
CA LYS A 319 0.95 -7.56 -21.46
C LYS A 319 0.83 -7.83 -19.96
N GLY A 320 1.63 -8.77 -19.46
CA GLY A 320 1.67 -9.17 -18.05
C GLY A 320 0.51 -10.04 -17.58
N ALA A 321 -0.40 -10.48 -18.47
CA ALA A 321 -1.38 -11.50 -18.13
C ALA A 321 -0.69 -12.88 -18.08
N ARG A 322 -1.07 -13.69 -17.09
CA ARG A 322 -0.62 -15.08 -16.92
C ARG A 322 -1.70 -16.09 -17.34
N PHE A 323 -2.94 -15.64 -17.47
CA PHE A 323 -4.04 -16.45 -18.00
C PHE A 323 -4.86 -15.65 -19.01
N VAL A 324 -5.00 -16.16 -20.23
CA VAL A 324 -5.83 -15.57 -21.27
C VAL A 324 -6.90 -16.56 -21.68
N SER A 325 -8.16 -16.17 -21.48
CA SER A 325 -9.32 -16.93 -21.94
C SER A 325 -9.83 -16.40 -23.27
N ALA A 326 -10.19 -17.31 -24.17
CA ALA A 326 -10.83 -17.01 -25.43
C ALA A 326 -11.91 -18.06 -25.70
N SER A 327 -13.16 -17.62 -25.83
CA SER A 327 -14.30 -18.52 -26.12
C SER A 327 -14.58 -18.53 -27.62
N GLU A 328 -14.60 -19.73 -28.22
CA GLU A 328 -14.62 -19.96 -29.67
C GLU A 328 -15.66 -19.14 -30.45
N ALA A 329 -15.27 -18.78 -31.68
CA ALA A 329 -16.12 -18.08 -32.62
C ALA A 329 -16.20 -18.81 -33.97
N GLY A 330 -17.25 -19.63 -34.12
CA GLY A 330 -17.75 -20.18 -35.39
C GLY A 330 -16.84 -21.19 -36.10
N GLU A 331 -17.45 -22.12 -36.83
CA GLU A 331 -16.73 -23.10 -37.65
C GLU A 331 -15.97 -22.42 -38.82
N ASN A 332 -14.94 -23.09 -39.35
CA ASN A 332 -14.17 -22.69 -40.54
C ASN A 332 -13.23 -21.46 -40.44
N ARG A 333 -12.59 -21.20 -39.30
CA ARG A 333 -11.54 -20.16 -39.20
C ARG A 333 -10.15 -20.73 -38.89
N LYS A 334 -9.12 -20.13 -39.48
CA LYS A 334 -7.71 -20.53 -39.32
C LYS A 334 -7.01 -19.67 -38.28
N PHE A 335 -6.29 -20.32 -37.38
CA PHE A 335 -5.39 -19.65 -36.44
C PHE A 335 -4.31 -18.84 -37.15
N ASN A 336 -3.83 -17.80 -36.50
CA ASN A 336 -2.59 -17.12 -36.89
C ASN A 336 -1.42 -17.80 -36.19
N GLU A 337 -0.78 -18.76 -36.86
CA GLU A 337 0.34 -19.54 -36.28
C GLU A 337 1.52 -18.68 -35.84
N SER A 338 1.81 -17.59 -36.55
CA SER A 338 2.90 -16.67 -36.18
C SER A 338 2.59 -15.98 -34.85
N LEU A 339 1.38 -15.41 -34.74
CA LEU A 339 0.94 -14.73 -33.53
C LEU A 339 0.89 -15.69 -32.33
N LEU A 340 0.40 -16.92 -32.54
CA LEU A 340 0.35 -17.93 -31.48
C LEU A 340 1.75 -18.29 -30.97
N LYS A 341 2.74 -18.39 -31.86
CA LYS A 341 4.13 -18.66 -31.48
C LYS A 341 4.75 -17.49 -30.72
N ASP A 342 4.52 -16.27 -31.18
CA ASP A 342 5.05 -15.06 -30.53
C ASP A 342 4.52 -14.94 -29.09
N MET A 343 3.26 -15.32 -28.84
CA MET A 343 2.63 -15.24 -27.51
C MET A 343 3.11 -16.28 -26.49
N VAL A 344 3.71 -17.39 -26.92
CA VAL A 344 4.20 -18.44 -26.00
C VAL A 344 5.70 -18.65 -26.03
N GLY A 345 6.45 -17.86 -26.82
CA GLY A 345 7.87 -18.12 -27.04
C GLY A 345 8.72 -16.91 -27.39
N SER A 346 8.30 -15.69 -27.06
CA SER A 346 9.13 -14.47 -27.22
C SER A 346 9.85 -14.04 -25.96
#